data_AF-A0AAU9NKB4-F1
#
_entry.id   AF-A0AAU9NKB4-F1
#
_cell.length_a   1.000
_cell.length_b   1.000
_cell.length_c   1.000
_cell.angle_alpha   90.00
_cell.angle_beta   90.00
_cell.angle_gamma   90.00
#
_symmetry.space_group_name_H-M   'P 1'
#
loop_
_entity.id
_entity.type
_entity.pdbx_description
1 polymer ?
#
loop_
_entity_poly.entity_id
_entity_poly.type
_entity_poly.pdbx_seq_one_letter_code
_entity_poly.pdbx_strand_id
1 'polypeptide(L)'
;MLPPVRRSPYVIRAVPIEANLTKEDNIISNWKYMFRRYLLEINHNMVFAVQYEIDFFDHYMTWKTRGNSNDCDIFLMRHMETYKGGPLAQWECGLKNEGTDQLLQMRKLQRRYCLKILLSDVNIMKSDVENLIDQYQMMSNNDRRKLYQDAVIKIGSRLAAFGP
;
A
#
# COMPACT_ATOMS: atom_id res chain seq x y z
N MET A 1 -26.02 -7.97 -12.46
CA MET A 1 -25.99 -7.31 -11.14
C MET A 1 -24.71 -7.74 -10.44
N LEU A 2 -23.86 -6.79 -10.03
CA LEU A 2 -22.72 -7.13 -9.17
C LEU A 2 -23.23 -7.55 -7.79
N PRO A 3 -22.63 -8.55 -7.14
CA PRO A 3 -23.01 -8.89 -5.77
C PRO A 3 -22.83 -7.66 -4.86
N PRO A 4 -23.69 -7.49 -3.84
CA PRO A 4 -23.54 -6.41 -2.88
C PRO A 4 -22.16 -6.50 -2.23
N VAL A 5 -21.47 -5.37 -2.12
CA VAL A 5 -20.19 -5.25 -1.44
C VAL A 5 -20.37 -5.78 -0.02
N ARG A 6 -19.84 -6.98 0.26
CA ARG A 6 -19.68 -7.45 1.65
C ARG A 6 -18.65 -6.52 2.27
N ARG A 7 -19.12 -5.52 3.04
CA ARG A 7 -18.23 -4.70 3.87
C ARG A 7 -17.47 -5.67 4.77
N SER A 8 -16.14 -5.60 4.73
CA SER A 8 -15.30 -6.41 5.61
C SER A 8 -15.76 -6.16 7.06
N PRO A 9 -16.02 -7.21 7.87
CA PRO A 9 -16.34 -7.02 9.28
C PRO A 9 -15.20 -6.33 10.05
N TYR A 10 -14.01 -6.25 9.44
CA TYR A 10 -12.81 -5.60 9.97
C TYR A 10 -12.68 -4.11 9.59
N VAL A 11 -13.71 -3.48 8.99
CA VAL A 11 -13.69 -2.01 8.81
C VAL A 11 -13.97 -1.37 10.18
N ILE A 12 -12.91 -1.17 10.96
CA ILE A 12 -12.98 -0.34 12.16
C ILE A 12 -13.12 1.12 11.66
N ARG A 13 -14.09 1.87 12.20
CA ARG A 13 -14.30 3.27 11.83
C ARG A 13 -13.48 4.15 12.77
N ALA A 14 -12.77 5.12 12.20
CA ALA A 14 -12.10 6.17 12.98
C ALA A 14 -13.12 6.87 13.89
N VAL A 15 -12.69 7.20 15.10
CA VAL A 15 -13.47 7.90 16.11
C VAL A 15 -13.47 9.41 15.76
N PRO A 16 -14.56 10.15 16.05
CA PRO A 16 -14.63 11.58 15.77
C PRO A 16 -13.45 12.35 16.37
N ILE A 17 -12.97 13.33 15.59
CA ILE A 17 -11.87 14.24 15.89
C ILE A 17 -12.19 14.99 17.19
N GLU A 18 -11.33 14.88 18.21
CA GLU A 18 -11.42 15.76 19.37
C GLU A 18 -10.98 17.16 18.93
N ALA A 19 -11.85 18.16 19.15
CA ALA A 19 -11.66 19.54 18.67
C ALA A 19 -10.39 20.22 19.20
N ASN A 20 -9.77 19.61 20.22
CA ASN A 20 -8.67 20.16 21.00
C ASN A 20 -7.30 19.65 20.51
N LEU A 21 -7.29 18.64 19.63
CA LEU A 21 -6.09 17.96 19.14
C LEU A 21 -5.72 18.48 17.74
N THR A 22 -4.42 18.48 17.43
CA THR A 22 -3.97 18.72 16.05
C THR A 22 -4.46 17.60 15.12
N LYS A 23 -4.39 17.82 13.80
CA LYS A 23 -4.76 16.78 12.83
C LYS A 23 -3.86 15.55 12.99
N GLU A 24 -2.56 15.76 13.21
CA GLU A 24 -1.58 14.70 13.43
C GLU A 24 -1.87 13.93 14.72
N ASP A 25 -2.14 14.62 15.82
CA ASP A 25 -2.47 13.98 17.12
C ASP A 25 -3.74 13.14 17.03
N ASN A 26 -4.74 13.62 16.30
CA ASN A 26 -5.98 12.88 16.04
C ASN A 26 -5.74 11.62 15.21
N ILE A 27 -4.85 11.66 14.22
CA ILE A 27 -4.49 10.47 13.42
C ILE A 27 -3.77 9.44 14.30
N ILE A 28 -2.81 9.88 15.11
CA ILE A 28 -2.06 9.04 16.04
C ILE A 28 -3.00 8.37 17.05
N SER A 29 -3.90 9.16 17.67
CA SER A 29 -4.88 8.66 18.62
C SER A 29 -5.81 7.60 18.00
N ASN A 30 -6.33 7.88 16.80
CA ASN A 30 -7.15 6.92 16.07
C ASN A 30 -6.38 5.64 15.73
N TRP A 31 -5.12 5.74 15.30
CA TRP A 31 -4.29 4.56 15.03
C TRP A 31 -4.05 3.72 16.28
N LYS A 32 -3.69 4.34 17.41
CA LYS A 32 -3.55 3.65 18.71
C LYS A 32 -4.82 2.89 19.08
N TYR A 33 -5.98 3.57 18.99
CA TYR A 33 -7.28 2.96 19.30
C TYR A 33 -7.57 1.75 18.42
N MET A 34 -7.42 1.90 17.11
CA MET A 34 -7.76 0.88 16.12
C MET A 34 -6.85 -0.34 16.25
N PHE A 35 -5.55 -0.11 16.42
CA PHE A 35 -4.56 -1.17 16.58
C PHE A 35 -4.75 -1.91 17.91
N ARG A 36 -5.00 -1.19 19.01
CA ARG A 36 -5.37 -1.81 20.30
C ARG A 36 -6.58 -2.71 20.17
N ARG A 37 -7.64 -2.24 19.49
CA ARG A 37 -8.86 -3.04 19.30
C ARG A 37 -8.58 -4.34 18.56
N TYR A 38 -7.80 -4.28 17.48
CA TYR A 38 -7.36 -5.47 16.78
C TYR A 38 -6.58 -6.43 17.69
N LEU A 39 -5.62 -5.93 18.46
CA LEU A 39 -4.82 -6.75 19.38
C LEU A 39 -5.66 -7.40 20.49
N LEU A 40 -6.69 -6.72 20.98
CA LEU A 40 -7.65 -7.29 21.92
C LEU A 40 -8.43 -8.44 21.30
N GLU A 41 -8.89 -8.28 20.06
CA GLU A 41 -9.67 -9.31 19.35
C GLU A 41 -8.86 -10.59 19.13
N ILE A 42 -7.54 -10.48 18.91
CA ILE A 42 -6.65 -11.64 18.76
C ILE A 42 -5.99 -12.08 20.09
N ASN A 43 -6.41 -11.51 21.23
CA ASN A 43 -5.87 -11.77 22.57
C ASN A 43 -4.32 -11.65 22.66
N HIS A 44 -3.77 -10.61 22.05
CA HIS A 44 -2.33 -10.37 22.00
C HIS A 44 -1.81 -9.74 23.30
N ASN A 45 -0.63 -10.15 23.79
CA ASN A 45 -0.03 -9.64 25.03
C ASN A 45 0.35 -8.14 24.96
N MET A 46 0.61 -7.60 23.77
CA MET A 46 1.02 -6.20 23.55
C MET A 46 -0.12 -5.16 23.67
N VAL A 47 -1.35 -5.56 24.01
CA VAL A 47 -2.49 -4.63 24.13
C VAL A 47 -2.19 -3.46 25.07
N PHE A 48 -1.58 -3.73 26.22
CA PHE A 48 -1.27 -2.70 27.22
C PHE A 48 -0.14 -1.77 26.75
N ALA A 49 0.93 -2.33 26.17
CA ALA A 49 2.07 -1.57 25.68
C ALA A 49 1.67 -0.57 24.58
N VAL A 50 0.84 -0.99 23.61
CA VAL A 50 0.37 -0.10 22.53
C VAL A 50 -0.43 1.09 23.04
N GLN A 51 -1.21 0.91 24.11
CA GLN A 51 -2.07 1.95 24.65
C GLN A 51 -1.29 2.96 25.51
N TYR A 52 -0.37 2.48 26.35
CA TYR A 52 0.18 3.26 27.45
C TYR A 52 1.70 3.47 27.38
N GLU A 53 2.43 2.64 26.64
CA GLU A 53 3.91 2.65 26.65
C GLU A 53 4.52 3.08 25.31
N ILE A 54 3.78 2.89 24.20
CA ILE A 54 4.27 3.25 22.87
C ILE A 54 3.93 4.71 22.56
N ASP A 55 4.96 5.53 22.42
CA ASP A 55 4.85 6.86 21.87
C ASP A 55 5.14 6.89 20.36
N PHE A 56 4.33 7.65 19.63
CA PHE A 56 4.54 7.91 18.21
C PHE A 56 5.58 9.01 18.08
N PHE A 57 6.82 8.61 17.99
CA PHE A 57 7.89 9.52 17.64
C PHE A 57 7.96 9.65 16.12
N ASP A 58 7.90 10.89 15.63
CA ASP A 58 8.24 11.23 14.25
C ASP A 58 9.72 10.94 14.01
N HIS A 59 10.05 9.67 13.79
CA HIS A 59 11.43 9.23 13.64
C HIS A 59 12.01 9.75 12.33
N TYR A 60 13.20 10.34 12.38
CA TYR A 60 13.87 10.82 11.17
C TYR A 60 14.13 9.65 10.20
N MET A 61 13.31 9.57 9.14
CA MET A 61 13.53 8.70 8.00
C MET A 61 13.86 9.61 6.82
N THR A 62 15.05 9.44 6.25
CA THR A 62 15.57 10.29 5.17
C THR A 62 14.72 10.21 3.89
N TRP A 63 13.98 9.11 3.71
CA TRP A 63 13.09 8.85 2.57
C TRP A 63 11.64 9.32 2.77
N LYS A 64 11.32 10.06 3.84
CA LYS A 64 9.97 10.62 4.03
C LYS A 64 9.63 11.59 2.90
N THR A 65 8.37 11.57 2.50
CA THR A 65 7.81 12.46 1.48
C THR A 65 6.85 13.46 2.08
N ARG A 66 6.78 14.66 1.52
CA ARG A 66 5.79 15.67 1.88
C ARG A 66 4.64 15.66 0.87
N GLY A 67 3.50 15.11 1.29
CA GLY A 67 2.26 15.18 0.49
C GLY A 67 2.10 14.09 -0.58
N ASN A 68 2.96 13.06 -0.60
CA ASN A 68 2.74 11.89 -1.45
C ASN A 68 1.76 10.91 -0.78
N SER A 69 0.47 11.05 -1.10
CA SER A 69 -0.58 10.09 -0.67
C SER A 69 -0.73 8.90 -1.62
N ASN A 70 -0.17 8.98 -2.83
CA ASN A 70 -0.51 8.06 -3.92
C ASN A 70 0.33 6.78 -3.88
N ASP A 71 1.56 6.85 -3.37
CA ASP A 71 2.48 5.71 -3.30
C ASP A 71 2.54 5.07 -1.90
N CYS A 72 1.59 5.41 -1.02
CA CYS A 72 1.61 4.99 0.39
C CYS A 72 1.59 3.46 0.56
N ASP A 73 0.94 2.75 -0.35
CA ASP A 73 0.90 1.29 -0.45
C ASP A 73 2.28 0.70 -0.79
N ILE A 74 3.03 1.34 -1.70
CA ILE A 74 4.38 0.92 -2.08
C ILE A 74 5.36 1.11 -0.92
N PHE A 75 5.28 2.24 -0.22
CA PHE A 75 6.04 2.47 1.01
C PHE A 75 5.72 1.39 2.05
N LEU A 76 4.43 1.14 2.31
CA LEU A 76 3.99 0.12 3.25
C LEU A 76 4.54 -1.28 2.90
N MET A 77 4.40 -1.71 1.65
CA MET A 77 4.93 -3.00 1.20
C MET A 77 6.45 -3.08 1.36
N ARG A 78 7.18 -2.01 1.03
CA ARG A 78 8.64 -1.96 1.21
C ARG A 78 9.03 -1.98 2.69
N HIS A 79 8.25 -1.32 3.54
CA HIS A 79 8.47 -1.30 4.96
C HIS A 79 8.28 -2.70 5.57
N MET A 80 7.19 -3.37 5.24
CA MET A 80 6.94 -4.76 5.67
C MET A 80 8.02 -5.73 5.15
N GLU A 81 8.54 -5.53 3.94
CA GLU A 81 9.61 -6.38 3.38
C GLU A 81 10.94 -6.23 4.14
N THR A 82 11.31 -5.00 4.50
CA THR A 82 12.66 -4.67 4.99
C THR A 82 12.77 -4.55 6.50
N TYR A 83 11.70 -4.18 7.20
CA TYR A 83 11.72 -4.04 8.64
C TYR A 83 11.69 -5.42 9.31
N LYS A 84 12.66 -5.68 10.20
CA LYS A 84 12.82 -6.97 10.91
C LYS A 84 12.65 -6.85 12.42
N GLY A 85 12.03 -5.77 12.90
CA GLY A 85 11.78 -5.56 14.33
C GLY A 85 12.98 -5.01 15.12
N GLY A 86 14.03 -4.53 14.43
CA GLY A 86 15.17 -3.86 15.06
C GLY A 86 14.92 -2.36 15.31
N PRO A 87 15.86 -1.66 15.97
CA PRO A 87 15.73 -0.22 16.21
C PRO A 87 15.55 0.58 14.91
N LEU A 88 14.59 1.51 14.87
CA LEU A 88 14.32 2.33 13.69
C LEU A 88 15.53 3.14 13.23
N ALA A 89 16.37 3.60 14.17
CA ALA A 89 17.58 4.37 13.87
C ALA A 89 18.64 3.57 13.06
N GLN A 90 18.55 2.24 13.06
CA GLN A 90 19.44 1.34 12.32
C GLN A 90 18.76 0.74 11.10
N TRP A 91 17.47 1.05 10.89
CA TRP A 91 16.70 0.46 9.82
C TRP A 91 16.98 1.17 8.50
N GLU A 92 17.57 0.45 7.57
CA GLU A 92 17.79 0.89 6.20
C GLU A 92 16.79 0.21 5.26
N CYS A 93 15.74 0.92 4.86
CA CYS A 93 14.76 0.36 3.91
C CYS A 93 15.25 0.42 2.44
N GLY A 94 16.35 1.15 2.19
CA GLY A 94 16.96 1.33 0.88
C GLY A 94 16.18 2.27 -0.06
N LEU A 95 15.24 3.04 0.46
CA LEU A 95 14.56 4.09 -0.29
C LEU A 95 15.42 5.34 -0.35
N LYS A 96 15.42 6.00 -1.51
CA LYS A 96 16.10 7.29 -1.69
C LYS A 96 15.29 8.42 -1.05
N ASN A 97 15.96 9.56 -0.83
CA ASN A 97 15.30 10.79 -0.39
C ASN A 97 14.26 11.25 -1.43
N GLU A 98 13.27 12.01 -0.97
CA GLU A 98 12.22 12.56 -1.81
C GLU A 98 12.80 13.29 -3.05
N GLY A 99 12.32 12.92 -4.23
CA GLY A 99 12.79 13.44 -5.51
C GLY A 99 12.56 12.48 -6.68
N THR A 100 13.08 12.84 -7.85
CA THR A 100 12.90 12.09 -9.11
C THR A 100 13.35 10.65 -9.00
N ASP A 101 14.48 10.41 -8.33
CA ASP A 101 15.03 9.07 -8.17
C ASP A 101 14.14 8.18 -7.30
N GLN A 102 13.55 8.73 -6.24
CA GLN A 102 12.61 8.00 -5.40
C GLN A 102 11.32 7.69 -6.18
N LEU A 103 10.81 8.64 -6.99
CA LEU A 103 9.65 8.39 -7.86
C LEU A 103 9.91 7.25 -8.86
N LEU A 104 11.10 7.22 -9.47
CA LEU A 104 11.49 6.12 -10.35
C LEU A 104 11.61 4.80 -9.59
N GLN A 105 12.11 4.84 -8.36
CA GLN A 105 12.17 3.69 -7.46
C GLN A 105 10.76 3.18 -7.12
N MET A 106 9.80 4.07 -6.81
CA MET A 106 8.41 3.71 -6.52
C MET A 106 7.77 2.99 -7.70
N ARG A 107 7.90 3.54 -8.91
CA ARG A 107 7.39 2.90 -10.15
C ARG A 107 8.00 1.51 -10.38
N LYS A 108 9.30 1.34 -10.08
CA LYS A 108 9.97 0.04 -10.21
C LYS A 108 9.48 -0.96 -9.17
N LEU A 109 9.31 -0.53 -7.92
CA LEU A 109 8.77 -1.36 -6.84
C LEU A 109 7.31 -1.75 -7.12
N GLN A 110 6.47 -0.80 -7.53
CA GLN A 110 5.10 -1.05 -7.94
C GLN A 110 5.02 -2.15 -8.99
N ARG A 111 5.79 -2.06 -10.09
CA ARG A 111 5.82 -3.12 -11.11
C ARG A 111 6.26 -4.47 -10.54
N ARG A 112 7.25 -4.49 -9.65
CA ARG A 112 7.73 -5.74 -9.01
C ARG A 112 6.67 -6.35 -8.11
N TYR A 113 6.01 -5.55 -7.27
CA TYR A 113 4.96 -6.05 -6.38
C TYR A 113 3.74 -6.50 -7.16
N CYS A 114 3.29 -5.74 -8.16
CA CYS A 114 2.21 -6.18 -9.06
C CYS A 114 2.55 -7.51 -9.74
N LEU A 115 3.77 -7.66 -10.28
CA LEU A 115 4.19 -8.92 -10.89
C LEU A 115 4.16 -10.08 -9.89
N LYS A 116 4.70 -9.88 -8.68
CA LYS A 116 4.67 -10.91 -7.63
C LYS A 116 3.25 -11.30 -7.24
N ILE A 117 2.33 -10.34 -7.13
CA ILE A 117 0.92 -10.61 -6.80
C ILE A 117 0.24 -11.38 -7.93
N LEU A 118 0.43 -10.94 -9.18
CA LEU A 118 -0.18 -11.56 -10.35
C LEU A 118 0.33 -12.99 -10.59
N LEU A 119 1.60 -13.26 -10.34
CA LEU A 119 2.22 -14.59 -10.52
C LEU A 119 2.27 -15.43 -9.25
N SER A 120 1.67 -14.95 -8.15
CA SER A 120 1.65 -15.69 -6.89
C SER A 120 0.84 -16.97 -7.02
N ASP A 121 1.27 -18.05 -6.36
CA ASP A 121 0.55 -19.33 -6.36
C ASP A 121 -0.84 -19.25 -5.72
N VAL A 122 -1.07 -18.23 -4.87
CA VAL A 122 -2.40 -17.97 -4.30
C VAL A 122 -3.35 -17.24 -5.25
N ASN A 123 -2.84 -16.70 -6.36
CA ASN A 123 -3.69 -16.05 -7.36
C ASN A 123 -4.40 -17.11 -8.21
N ILE A 124 -5.72 -17.23 -8.03
CA ILE A 124 -6.55 -18.17 -8.80
C ILE A 124 -6.52 -17.92 -10.31
N MET A 125 -6.14 -16.70 -10.74
CA MET A 125 -6.03 -16.33 -12.15
C MET A 125 -4.59 -16.44 -12.69
N LYS A 126 -3.65 -17.03 -11.92
CA LYS A 126 -2.23 -17.11 -12.32
C LYS A 126 -2.06 -17.73 -13.71
N SER A 127 -2.71 -18.86 -14.00
CA SER A 127 -2.59 -19.55 -15.30
C SER A 127 -3.04 -18.68 -16.47
N ASP A 128 -4.11 -17.90 -16.30
CA ASP A 128 -4.58 -16.97 -17.33
C ASP A 128 -3.56 -15.85 -17.57
N VAL A 129 -2.96 -15.32 -16.50
CA VAL A 129 -1.91 -14.31 -16.59
C VAL A 129 -0.68 -14.86 -17.31
N GLU A 130 -0.25 -16.09 -17.01
CA GLU A 130 0.88 -16.74 -17.68
C GLU A 130 0.61 -16.91 -19.18
N ASN A 131 -0.57 -17.41 -19.55
CA ASN A 131 -0.98 -17.52 -20.96
C ASN A 131 -0.97 -16.16 -21.68
N LEU A 132 -1.41 -15.08 -21.03
CA LEU A 132 -1.37 -13.73 -21.59
C LEU A 132 0.06 -13.22 -21.76
N ILE A 133 0.97 -13.56 -20.84
CA ILE A 133 2.39 -13.22 -20.95
C ILE A 133 3.00 -13.94 -22.16
N ASP A 134 2.73 -15.23 -22.34
CA ASP A 134 3.24 -16.01 -23.47
C ASP A 134 2.74 -15.45 -24.81
N GLN A 135 1.45 -15.13 -24.89
CA GLN A 135 0.88 -14.46 -26.07
C GLN A 135 1.58 -13.12 -26.33
N TYR A 136 1.76 -12.30 -25.30
CA TYR A 136 2.44 -11.01 -25.43
C TYR A 136 3.89 -11.16 -25.92
N GLN A 137 4.60 -12.19 -25.45
CA GLN A 137 5.96 -12.50 -25.89
C GLN A 137 6.03 -12.94 -27.37
N MET A 138 4.97 -13.57 -27.89
CA MET A 138 4.86 -13.94 -29.30
C MET A 138 4.42 -12.80 -30.23
N MET A 139 3.84 -11.72 -29.70
CA MET A 139 3.35 -10.58 -30.51
C MET A 139 4.46 -9.79 -31.19
N SER A 140 4.14 -9.21 -32.36
CA SER A 140 5.02 -8.25 -33.04
C SER A 140 5.13 -6.94 -32.25
N ASN A 141 6.20 -6.18 -32.48
CA ASN A 141 6.38 -4.87 -31.84
C ASN A 141 5.24 -3.88 -32.15
N ASN A 142 4.66 -3.96 -33.36
CA ASN A 142 3.53 -3.12 -33.75
C ASN A 142 2.27 -3.48 -32.96
N ASP A 143 1.98 -4.77 -32.80
CA ASP A 143 0.81 -5.22 -32.04
C ASP A 143 0.96 -4.88 -30.56
N ARG A 144 2.16 -5.03 -29.99
CA ARG A 144 2.44 -4.60 -28.60
C ARG A 144 2.21 -3.11 -28.40
N ARG A 145 2.61 -2.29 -29.37
CA ARG A 145 2.40 -0.83 -29.31
C ARG A 145 0.92 -0.48 -29.37
N LYS A 146 0.16 -1.14 -30.24
CA LYS A 146 -1.29 -0.97 -30.33
C LYS A 146 -1.98 -1.39 -29.03
N LEU A 147 -1.64 -2.57 -28.50
CA LEU A 147 -2.16 -3.07 -27.22
C LEU A 147 -1.89 -2.09 -26.07
N TYR A 148 -0.69 -1.50 -26.01
CA TYR A 148 -0.36 -0.49 -25.01
C TYR A 148 -1.23 0.77 -25.14
N GLN A 149 -1.45 1.27 -26.37
CA GLN A 149 -2.32 2.43 -26.60
C GLN A 149 -3.76 2.13 -26.17
N ASP A 150 -4.29 0.96 -26.53
CA ASP A 150 -5.64 0.53 -26.14
C ASP A 150 -5.76 0.40 -24.61
N ALA A 151 -4.71 -0.11 -23.94
CA ALA A 151 -4.66 -0.22 -22.49
C ALA A 151 -4.71 1.15 -21.80
N VAL A 152 -3.95 2.14 -22.30
CA VAL A 152 -3.96 3.51 -21.76
C VAL A 152 -5.36 4.12 -21.84
N ILE A 153 -6.03 3.98 -22.99
CA ILE A 153 -7.40 4.48 -23.19
C ILE A 153 -8.36 3.82 -22.20
N LYS A 154 -8.32 2.47 -22.11
CA LYS A 154 -9.21 1.70 -21.24
C LYS A 154 -9.01 2.01 -19.75
N ILE A 155 -7.77 2.21 -19.32
CA ILE A 155 -7.45 2.64 -17.95
C ILE A 155 -8.02 4.03 -17.69
N GLY A 156 -7.80 4.98 -18.61
CA GLY A 156 -8.36 6.33 -18.50
C GLY A 156 -9.88 6.32 -18.38
N SER A 157 -10.58 5.55 -19.23
CA SER A 157 -12.04 5.42 -19.18
C SER A 157 -12.52 4.82 -17.85
N ARG A 158 -11.80 3.84 -17.29
CA ARG A 158 -12.14 3.25 -15.98
C ARG A 158 -11.98 4.26 -14.86
N LEU A 159 -10.86 4.99 -14.84
CA LEU A 159 -10.61 6.01 -13.81
C LEU A 159 -11.68 7.10 -13.86
N ALA A 160 -12.06 7.57 -15.06
CA ALA A 160 -13.15 8.54 -15.21
C ALA A 160 -14.51 8.02 -14.69
N ALA A 161 -14.77 6.72 -14.79
CA ALA A 161 -16.01 6.11 -14.32
C ALA A 161 -16.12 6.01 -12.78
N PHE A 162 -15.02 6.14 -12.03
CA PHE A 162 -15.03 6.10 -10.57
C PHE A 162 -15.39 7.45 -9.92
N GLY A 163 -15.60 8.52 -10.70
CA GLY A 163 -15.88 9.86 -10.19
C GLY A 163 -14.63 10.57 -9.64
N PRO A 164 -14.71 11.89 -9.36
CA PRO A 164 -13.66 12.61 -8.65
C PRO A 164 -13.50 12.15 -7.20
#